data_AF-A0A378G0Q1-F1
#
_entry.id   AF-A0A378G0Q1-F1
#
_cell.length_a   1.000
_cell.length_b   1.000
_cell.length_c   1.000
_cell.angle_alpha   90.00
_cell.angle_beta   90.00
_cell.angle_gamma   90.00
#
_symmetry.space_group_name_H-M   'P 1'
#
loop_
_entity.id
_entity.type
_entity.pdbx_description
1 polymer ?
#
loop_
_entity_poly.entity_id
_entity_poly.type
_entity_poly.pdbx_seq_one_letter_code
_entity_poly.pdbx_strand_id
1 'polypeptide(L)'
;MVCAEVLEGMEQLALVCIDNIECVAGDEPWEMAIFNLYNRILESGKTRLLITGDRPPRQLNLGLPDLASRLDWGQIYKLQPLSDEDKLQALQLRARLRGFEMPEDVCRFLLKRLDREMRSAVYDPRSAGSCLDYRSAQADDPLREEILKL
;
A
#
# COMPACT_ATOMS: atom_id res chain seq x y z
N MET A 1 -10.87 -0.40 -17.86
CA MET A 1 -11.00 -1.70 -17.16
C MET A 1 -9.78 -2.49 -17.55
N VAL A 2 -8.84 -2.70 -16.63
CA VAL A 2 -7.63 -3.49 -16.91
C VAL A 2 -8.05 -4.96 -16.89
N CYS A 3 -7.63 -5.73 -17.88
CA CYS A 3 -7.90 -7.18 -17.92
C CYS A 3 -6.76 -7.94 -17.25
N ALA A 4 -7.07 -9.10 -16.68
CA ALA A 4 -6.12 -9.95 -15.96
C ALA A 4 -4.96 -10.46 -16.83
N GLU A 5 -5.11 -10.39 -18.17
CA GLU A 5 -4.07 -10.65 -19.17
C GLU A 5 -2.82 -9.76 -19.02
N VAL A 6 -2.94 -8.61 -18.34
CA VAL A 6 -1.79 -7.75 -18.04
C VAL A 6 -0.69 -8.47 -17.27
N LEU A 7 -1.01 -9.57 -16.57
CA LEU A 7 -0.08 -10.37 -15.79
C LEU A 7 0.74 -11.37 -16.63
N GLU A 8 0.47 -11.50 -17.93
CA GLU A 8 1.24 -12.37 -18.82
C GLU A 8 2.63 -11.77 -19.14
N GLY A 9 3.67 -12.60 -19.13
CA GLY A 9 5.05 -12.17 -19.41
C GLY A 9 5.76 -11.49 -18.25
N MET A 10 5.04 -11.18 -17.15
CA MET A 10 5.64 -10.60 -15.95
C MET A 10 6.65 -11.54 -15.28
N GLU A 11 6.59 -12.85 -15.55
CA GLU A 11 7.58 -13.81 -15.07
C GLU A 11 8.99 -13.59 -15.65
N GLN A 12 9.18 -12.72 -16.64
CA GLN A 12 10.49 -12.37 -17.18
C GLN A 12 11.17 -11.20 -16.44
N LEU A 13 10.43 -10.50 -15.56
CA LEU A 13 10.93 -9.37 -14.80
C LEU A 13 11.79 -9.82 -13.63
N ALA A 14 12.70 -8.98 -13.13
CA ALA A 14 13.50 -9.33 -11.95
C ALA A 14 12.68 -9.33 -10.65
N LEU A 15 11.64 -8.50 -10.59
CA LEU A 15 10.77 -8.29 -9.42
C LEU A 15 9.36 -7.93 -9.91
N VAL A 16 8.36 -8.59 -9.32
CA VAL A 16 6.94 -8.30 -9.47
C VAL A 16 6.38 -7.95 -8.09
N CYS A 17 5.68 -6.82 -7.99
CA CYS A 17 5.01 -6.38 -6.78
C CYS A 17 3.50 -6.30 -7.03
N ILE A 18 2.72 -6.99 -6.21
CA ILE A 18 1.26 -6.92 -6.21
C ILE A 18 0.84 -6.21 -4.92
N ASP A 19 0.16 -5.08 -5.05
CA ASP A 19 -0.32 -4.29 -3.92
C ASP A 19 -1.81 -4.57 -3.67
N ASN A 20 -2.22 -4.61 -2.39
CA ASN A 20 -3.60 -4.78 -1.94
C ASN A 20 -4.33 -6.00 -2.55
N ILE A 21 -3.80 -7.20 -2.32
CA ILE A 21 -4.36 -8.45 -2.84
C ILE A 21 -5.82 -8.70 -2.40
N GLU A 22 -6.27 -8.11 -1.30
CA GLU A 22 -7.67 -8.18 -0.85
C GLU A 22 -8.66 -7.58 -1.85
N CYS A 23 -8.23 -6.67 -2.73
CA CYS A 23 -9.10 -6.05 -3.72
C CYS A 23 -9.57 -7.02 -4.81
N VAL A 24 -8.87 -8.13 -5.02
CA VAL A 24 -9.25 -9.17 -6.00
C VAL A 24 -10.01 -10.34 -5.38
N ALA A 25 -10.24 -10.32 -4.06
CA ALA A 25 -10.96 -11.39 -3.39
C ALA A 25 -12.42 -11.48 -3.90
N GLY A 26 -12.79 -12.66 -4.40
CA GLY A 26 -14.09 -12.92 -5.02
C GLY A 26 -14.15 -12.64 -6.53
N ASP A 27 -13.05 -12.14 -7.13
CA ASP A 27 -12.95 -11.94 -8.57
C ASP A 27 -12.20 -13.11 -9.23
N GLU A 28 -12.94 -14.17 -9.59
CA GLU A 28 -12.40 -15.42 -10.14
C GLU A 28 -11.35 -15.26 -11.25
N PRO A 29 -11.55 -14.43 -12.31
CA PRO A 29 -10.55 -14.28 -13.36
C PRO A 29 -9.26 -13.64 -12.85
N TRP A 30 -9.33 -12.71 -11.88
CA TRP A 30 -8.14 -12.12 -11.27
C TRP A 30 -7.42 -13.09 -10.33
N GLU A 31 -8.16 -13.81 -9.48
CA GLU A 31 -7.58 -14.83 -8.61
C GLU A 31 -6.86 -15.91 -9.42
N MET A 32 -7.48 -16.38 -10.51
CA MET A 32 -6.88 -17.38 -11.40
C MET A 32 -5.63 -16.83 -12.11
N ALA A 33 -5.65 -15.57 -12.56
CA ALA A 33 -4.50 -14.98 -13.23
C ALA A 33 -3.30 -14.82 -12.29
N ILE A 34 -3.54 -14.42 -11.03
CA ILE A 34 -2.50 -14.31 -10.01
C ILE A 34 -1.96 -15.70 -9.63
N PHE A 35 -2.84 -16.70 -9.52
CA PHE A 35 -2.42 -18.09 -9.29
C PHE A 35 -1.50 -18.59 -10.41
N ASN A 36 -1.87 -18.35 -11.66
CA ASN A 36 -1.06 -18.73 -12.83
C ASN A 36 0.27 -17.98 -12.86
N LEU A 37 0.28 -16.68 -12.54
CA LEU A 37 1.50 -15.88 -12.44
C LEU A 37 2.44 -16.45 -11.36
N TYR A 38 1.92 -16.80 -10.19
CA TYR A 38 2.69 -17.38 -9.11
C TYR A 38 3.40 -18.67 -9.57
N ASN A 39 2.67 -19.57 -10.22
CA ASN A 39 3.24 -20.82 -10.72
C ASN A 39 4.33 -20.57 -11.77
N ARG A 40 4.10 -19.67 -12.73
CA ARG A 40 5.12 -19.31 -13.74
C ARG A 40 6.38 -18.72 -13.10
N ILE A 41 6.23 -17.84 -12.11
CA ILE A 41 7.35 -17.25 -11.38
C ILE A 41 8.15 -18.34 -10.65
N LEU A 42 7.44 -19.23 -9.95
CA LEU A 42 8.06 -20.34 -9.21
C LEU A 42 8.83 -21.29 -10.15
N GLU A 43 8.25 -21.64 -11.30
CA GLU A 43 8.87 -22.48 -12.32
C GLU A 43 10.10 -21.81 -12.95
N SER A 44 10.04 -20.51 -13.20
CA SER A 44 11.17 -19.76 -13.78
C SER A 44 12.37 -19.68 -12.84
N GLY A 45 12.13 -19.57 -11.53
CA GLY A 45 13.14 -19.38 -10.48
C GLY A 45 13.95 -18.08 -10.57
N LYS A 46 13.64 -17.18 -11.51
CA LYS A 46 14.43 -15.95 -11.78
C LYS A 46 13.79 -14.69 -11.19
N THR A 47 12.50 -14.75 -10.92
CA THR A 47 11.67 -13.59 -10.63
C THR A 47 11.28 -13.59 -9.16
N ARG A 48 11.46 -12.44 -8.50
CA ARG A 48 11.01 -12.25 -7.12
C ARG A 48 9.57 -11.75 -7.13
N LEU A 49 8.75 -12.26 -6.22
CA LEU A 49 7.36 -11.85 -6.05
C LEU A 49 7.17 -11.26 -4.65
N LEU A 50 6.67 -10.04 -4.59
CA LEU A 50 6.25 -9.36 -3.36
C LEU A 50 4.76 -9.10 -3.45
N ILE A 51 4.03 -9.45 -2.39
CA ILE A 51 2.57 -9.25 -2.33
C ILE A 51 2.27 -8.57 -1.00
N THR A 52 1.45 -7.53 -1.05
CA THR A 52 0.93 -6.88 0.15
C THR A 52 -0.56 -7.19 0.29
N GLY A 53 -1.06 -7.11 1.52
CA GLY A 53 -2.49 -7.12 1.78
C GLY A 53 -2.80 -6.67 3.21
N ASP A 54 -4.07 -6.34 3.44
CA ASP A 54 -4.56 -5.86 4.72
C ASP A 54 -4.68 -6.97 5.80
N ARG A 55 -4.73 -8.24 5.37
CA ARG A 55 -4.94 -9.42 6.21
C ARG A 55 -4.02 -10.57 5.80
N PRO A 56 -3.74 -11.53 6.71
CA PRO A 56 -2.98 -12.73 6.35
C PRO A 56 -3.73 -13.57 5.30
N PRO A 57 -3.03 -14.37 4.48
CA PRO A 57 -3.64 -15.10 3.36
C PRO A 57 -4.87 -15.94 3.71
N ARG A 58 -4.87 -16.56 4.89
CA ARG A 58 -5.99 -17.38 5.40
C ARG A 58 -7.26 -16.57 5.69
N GLN A 59 -7.18 -15.25 5.81
CA GLN A 59 -8.29 -14.34 6.13
C GLN A 59 -8.70 -13.46 4.94
N LEU A 60 -8.10 -13.63 3.77
CA LEU A 60 -8.43 -12.85 2.56
C LEU A 60 -9.76 -13.28 1.91
N ASN A 61 -10.39 -14.37 2.36
CA ASN A 61 -11.64 -14.90 1.80
C ASN A 61 -11.61 -15.09 0.27
N LEU A 62 -10.45 -15.52 -0.25
CA LEU A 62 -10.28 -15.83 -1.67
C LEU A 62 -11.23 -16.97 -2.09
N GLY A 63 -11.80 -16.87 -3.29
CA GLY A 63 -12.63 -17.91 -3.87
C GLY A 63 -11.83 -19.17 -4.22
N LEU A 64 -10.56 -19.00 -4.63
CA LEU A 64 -9.61 -20.07 -4.90
C LEU A 64 -8.81 -20.48 -3.64
N PRO A 65 -9.09 -21.65 -3.04
CA PRO A 65 -8.34 -22.13 -1.87
C PRO A 65 -6.87 -22.45 -2.22
N ASP A 66 -6.59 -22.79 -3.48
CA ASP A 66 -5.23 -23.08 -3.95
C ASP A 66 -4.36 -21.81 -3.94
N LEU A 67 -4.91 -20.65 -4.33
CA LEU A 67 -4.20 -19.38 -4.25
C LEU A 67 -3.86 -19.04 -2.79
N ALA A 68 -4.84 -19.16 -1.88
CA ALA A 68 -4.62 -18.94 -0.45
C ALA A 68 -3.50 -19.84 0.10
N SER A 69 -3.47 -21.11 -0.31
CA SER A 69 -2.41 -22.06 0.08
C SER A 69 -1.04 -21.65 -0.45
N ARG A 70 -0.94 -21.17 -1.70
CA ARG A 70 0.33 -20.70 -2.29
C ARG A 70 0.87 -19.45 -1.60
N LEU A 71 -0.01 -18.53 -1.24
CA LEU A 71 0.34 -17.35 -0.46
C LEU A 71 0.84 -17.73 0.95
N ASP A 72 0.23 -18.76 1.57
CA ASP A 72 0.62 -19.27 2.89
C ASP A 72 1.97 -20.02 2.89
N TRP A 73 2.40 -20.53 1.73
CA TRP A 73 3.72 -21.16 1.56
C TRP A 73 4.87 -20.14 1.54
N GLY A 74 4.58 -18.86 1.26
CA GLY A 74 5.57 -17.80 1.24
C GLY A 74 6.03 -17.35 2.64
N GLN A 75 7.09 -16.55 2.69
CA GLN A 75 7.47 -15.86 3.93
C GLN A 75 6.50 -14.71 4.19
N ILE A 76 5.68 -14.85 5.24
CA ILE A 76 4.69 -13.83 5.63
C ILE A 76 5.28 -12.96 6.73
N TYR A 77 5.33 -11.65 6.48
CA TYR A 77 5.75 -10.66 7.46
C TYR A 77 4.59 -9.75 7.80
N LYS A 78 4.31 -9.59 9.10
CA LYS A 78 3.36 -8.59 9.57
C LYS A 78 4.07 -7.25 9.70
N LEU A 79 3.73 -6.30 8.83
CA LEU A 79 4.21 -4.94 8.94
C LEU A 79 3.64 -4.30 10.21
N GLN A 80 4.51 -3.85 11.11
CA GLN A 80 4.09 -3.11 12.29
C GLN A 80 3.96 -1.63 11.94
N PRO A 81 2.89 -0.96 12.37
CA PRO A 81 2.83 0.49 12.25
C PRO A 81 3.95 1.12 13.08
N LEU A 82 4.49 2.23 12.57
CA LEU A 82 5.48 3.02 13.29
C LEU A 82 4.88 3.58 14.59
N SER A 83 5.68 3.65 15.66
CA SER A 83 5.30 4.40 16.86
C SER A 83 5.25 5.89 16.54
N ASP A 84 4.61 6.71 17.38
CA ASP A 84 4.54 8.15 17.12
C ASP A 84 5.93 8.82 17.11
N GLU A 85 6.87 8.27 17.87
CA GLU A 85 8.26 8.71 17.87
C GLU A 85 8.98 8.29 16.57
N ASP A 86 8.78 7.05 16.10
CA ASP A 86 9.35 6.60 14.83
C ASP A 86 8.75 7.36 13.63
N LYS A 87 7.45 7.70 13.68
CA LYS A 87 6.80 8.55 12.68
C LYS A 87 7.44 9.92 12.62
N LEU A 88 7.74 10.52 13.77
CA LEU A 88 8.42 11.80 13.87
C LEU A 88 9.81 11.73 13.21
N GLN A 89 10.60 10.71 13.57
CA GLN A 89 11.91 10.50 12.97
C GLN A 89 11.83 10.24 11.47
N ALA A 90 10.83 9.48 11.01
CA ALA A 90 10.61 9.23 9.58
C ALA A 90 10.27 10.51 8.81
N LEU A 91 9.46 11.41 9.40
CA LEU A 91 9.16 12.72 8.81
C LEU A 91 10.42 13.59 8.71
N GLN A 92 11.21 13.66 9.79
CA GLN A 92 12.47 14.40 9.79
C GLN A 92 13.47 13.84 8.78
N LEU A 93 13.55 12.50 8.66
CA LEU A 93 14.38 11.84 7.67
C LEU A 93 13.94 12.19 6.24
N ARG A 94 12.64 12.12 5.94
CA ARG A 94 12.09 12.51 4.63
C ARG A 94 12.35 13.97 4.29
N ALA A 95 12.22 14.88 5.26
CA ALA A 95 12.52 16.30 5.08
C ALA A 95 14.01 16.50 4.73
N ARG A 96 14.91 15.87 5.49
CA ARG A 96 16.36 15.93 5.23
C ARG A 96 16.74 15.39 3.86
N LEU A 97 16.16 14.26 3.45
CA LEU A 97 16.37 13.68 2.12
C LEU A 97 15.95 14.60 0.98
N ARG A 98 15.12 15.61 1.26
CA ARG A 98 14.65 16.61 0.30
C ARG A 98 15.34 17.96 0.44
N GLY A 99 16.30 18.07 1.34
CA GLY A 99 17.15 19.24 1.49
C GLY A 99 16.60 20.32 2.43
N PHE A 100 15.63 20.01 3.29
CA PHE A 100 15.17 20.93 4.33
C PHE A 100 15.08 20.28 5.70
N GLU A 101 15.24 21.08 6.75
CA GLU A 101 15.09 20.62 8.13
C GLU A 101 13.66 20.85 8.61
N MET A 102 13.07 19.82 9.21
CA MET A 102 11.78 19.94 9.86
C MET A 102 11.97 19.90 11.38
N PRO A 103 11.76 21.03 12.08
CA PRO A 103 11.81 21.07 13.54
C PRO A 103 10.80 20.11 14.16
N GLU A 104 11.15 19.56 15.30
CA GLU A 104 10.33 18.58 16.02
C GLU A 104 8.91 19.09 16.32
N ASP A 105 8.79 20.36 16.70
CA ASP A 105 7.50 21.00 17.01
C ASP A 105 6.55 20.99 15.79
N VAL A 106 7.10 21.18 14.59
CA VAL A 106 6.35 21.14 13.33
C VAL A 106 5.95 19.69 13.03
N CYS A 107 6.84 18.72 13.20
CA CYS A 107 6.50 17.29 13.03
C CYS A 107 5.38 16.85 14.00
N ARG A 108 5.47 17.22 15.29
CA ARG A 108 4.46 16.90 16.30
C ARG A 108 3.11 17.55 15.99
N PHE A 109 3.13 18.80 15.51
CA PHE A 109 1.94 19.50 15.07
C PHE A 109 1.26 18.77 13.90
N LEU A 110 2.02 18.38 12.87
CA LEU A 110 1.51 17.64 11.71
C LEU A 110 0.93 16.29 12.11
N LEU A 111 1.64 15.50 12.92
CA LEU A 111 1.16 14.20 13.39
C LEU A 111 -0.16 14.31 14.16
N LYS A 112 -0.29 15.31 15.04
CA LYS A 112 -1.51 15.55 15.82
C LYS A 112 -2.70 15.99 14.97
N ARG A 113 -2.46 16.69 13.86
CA ARG A 113 -3.51 17.13 12.93
C ARG A 113 -3.96 15.98 12.02
N LEU A 114 -3.02 15.21 11.47
CA LEU A 114 -3.31 14.08 10.58
C LEU A 114 -4.04 12.94 11.29
N ASP A 115 -3.70 12.62 12.54
CA ASP A 115 -4.40 11.59 13.31
C ASP A 115 -5.89 11.95 13.58
N ARG A 116 -6.18 13.25 13.73
CA ARG A 116 -7.55 13.76 13.89
C ARG A 116 -8.35 13.67 12.59
N GLU A 117 -7.72 13.97 11.46
CA GLU A 117 -8.38 13.91 10.14
C GLU A 117 -8.56 12.46 9.66
N MET A 118 -7.58 11.57 9.86
CA MET A 118 -7.75 10.13 9.56
C MET A 118 -8.86 9.47 10.38
N ARG A 119 -9.01 9.81 11.66
CA ARG A 119 -10.16 9.33 12.45
C ARG A 119 -11.51 9.82 11.92
N SER A 120 -11.55 10.96 11.24
CA SER A 120 -12.78 11.47 10.61
C SER A 120 -13.08 10.79 9.25
N ALA A 121 -12.07 10.30 8.54
CA ALA A 121 -12.21 9.68 7.22
C ALA A 121 -12.53 8.17 7.25
N VAL A 122 -12.20 7.48 8.35
CA VAL A 122 -12.34 6.01 8.46
C VAL A 122 -13.79 5.52 8.65
N TYR A 123 -14.81 6.40 8.70
CA TYR A 123 -16.21 5.98 8.86
C TYR A 123 -16.98 5.73 7.56
N ASP A 124 -16.42 5.94 6.36
CA ASP A 124 -17.13 5.63 5.11
C ASP A 124 -16.23 4.97 4.03
N PRO A 125 -16.28 3.63 3.88
CA PRO A 125 -15.51 2.92 2.87
C PRO A 125 -15.98 3.16 1.41
N ARG A 126 -17.05 3.93 1.17
CA ARG A 126 -17.46 4.34 -0.19
C ARG A 126 -16.84 5.66 -0.64
N SER A 127 -16.07 6.32 0.21
CA SER A 127 -15.50 7.66 -0.05
C SER A 127 -14.06 7.64 -0.59
N ALA A 128 -13.57 6.50 -1.11
CA ALA A 128 -12.26 6.41 -1.78
C ALA A 128 -12.10 7.37 -2.98
N GLY A 129 -13.19 7.98 -3.46
CA GLY A 129 -13.17 9.10 -4.41
C GLY A 129 -12.77 10.47 -3.82
N SER A 130 -12.75 10.63 -2.50
CA SER A 130 -12.50 11.93 -1.84
C SER A 130 -11.02 12.27 -1.66
N CYS A 131 -10.10 11.33 -1.93
CA CYS A 131 -8.67 11.65 -1.94
C CYS A 131 -8.30 12.69 -3.03
N LEU A 132 -9.17 12.89 -4.03
CA LEU A 132 -9.00 13.95 -5.04
C LEU A 132 -9.56 15.32 -4.62
N ASP A 133 -10.26 15.41 -3.48
CA ASP A 133 -10.91 16.64 -3.01
C ASP A 133 -10.12 17.39 -1.92
N TYR A 134 -8.84 17.07 -1.71
CA TYR A 134 -7.91 17.92 -0.95
C TYR A 134 -7.61 19.29 -1.62
N ARG A 135 -8.22 19.59 -2.79
CA ARG A 135 -8.02 20.86 -3.51
C ARG A 135 -8.70 22.07 -2.87
N SER A 136 -9.71 21.91 -2.00
CA SER A 136 -10.63 23.02 -1.69
C SER A 136 -10.65 23.60 -0.26
N ALA A 137 -9.82 23.13 0.68
CA ALA A 137 -9.85 23.67 2.06
C ALA A 137 -8.59 24.47 2.45
N GLN A 138 -8.70 25.79 2.23
CA GLN A 138 -7.97 26.94 2.82
C GLN A 138 -6.50 27.16 2.43
N ALA A 139 -6.21 28.43 2.12
CA ALA A 139 -5.29 28.84 1.06
C ALA A 139 -4.08 29.68 1.52
N ASP A 140 -3.80 29.79 2.82
CA ASP A 140 -2.76 30.71 3.33
C ASP A 140 -1.78 30.04 4.31
N ASP A 141 -1.21 28.89 3.92
CA ASP A 141 -0.10 28.28 4.67
C ASP A 141 1.08 28.00 3.72
N PRO A 142 2.23 28.71 3.86
CA PRO A 142 3.41 28.48 3.03
C PRO A 142 3.97 27.05 3.16
N LEU A 143 3.56 26.27 4.17
CA LEU A 143 3.95 24.86 4.35
C LEU A 143 3.21 23.90 3.41
N ARG A 144 2.16 24.34 2.69
CA ARG A 144 1.33 23.49 1.82
C ARG A 144 2.08 22.95 0.60
N GLU A 145 2.94 23.78 0.00
CA GLU A 145 3.77 23.40 -1.17
C GLU A 145 4.81 22.33 -0.82
N GLU A 146 5.27 22.28 0.43
CA GLU A 146 6.24 21.29 0.90
C GLU A 146 5.58 19.98 1.36
N ILE A 147 4.40 20.07 1.98
CA ILE A 147 3.63 18.90 2.43
C ILE A 147 3.05 18.12 1.24
N LEU A 148 2.58 18.79 0.19
CA LEU A 148 2.08 18.11 -1.02
C LEU A 148 3.17 17.38 -1.81
N LYS A 149 4.44 17.69 -1.55
CA LYS A 149 5.54 16.97 -2.16
C LYS A 149 5.82 15.67 -1.40
N LEU A 150 5.48 15.54 -0.09
CA LEU A 150 5.80 14.39 0.82
C LEU A 150 5.07 13.10 0.50
#